data_AF-A0A6I3BD28-F1
#
_entry.id   AF-A0A6I3BD28-F1
#
_cell.length_a   1.000
_cell.length_b   1.000
_cell.length_c   1.000
_cell.angle_alpha   90.00
_cell.angle_beta   90.00
_cell.angle_gamma   90.00
#
_symmetry.space_group_name_H-M   'P 1'
#
loop_
_entity.id
_entity.type
_entity.pdbx_description
1 polymer ?
#
loop_
_entity_poly.entity_id
_entity_poly.type
_entity_poly.pdbx_seq_one_letter_code
_entity_poly.pdbx_strand_id
1 'polypeptide(L)'
;MTIFIRWGAFSDTGVLRLQNEDAVLAREGLFVVADGMGGHNAGEVASAMAIKFLGAAQSSGIADAQQLNSIIKEVNEKIFQAANGQTDQRGMGTTLTALAITPTNKSKSENDSKSVTVANIGDSRTYLLRAGEFRQVSVDHSYVQELVSEGLITRDEARTHARRNIVTRALGIEPTVGVDTWTLPLIAGDRYLLCSDGLVDEVTDIDIETCLKLNSDPQQTANKLVEMANKNGGRDNTTVIVVDVLDKDNKVVSKPVDSTLLKPEVNFSFRKLIISVVVAVVALVTSVVTTSYARSGYFVAYEDETPAARVLIYQGKEFLWFNPTIEADSTLIRSDLNLVL
;
A
#
# COMPACT_ATOMS: atom_id res chain seq x y z
N MET A 1 15.13 -15.16 29.23
CA MET A 1 14.02 -15.34 28.27
C MET A 1 14.59 -16.16 27.14
N THR A 2 14.12 -17.38 26.97
CA THR A 2 14.59 -18.24 25.88
C THR A 2 13.66 -18.01 24.69
N ILE A 3 14.09 -17.19 23.75
CA ILE A 3 13.31 -16.92 22.53
C ILE A 3 13.31 -18.16 21.65
N PHE A 4 12.14 -18.52 21.12
CA PHE A 4 11.99 -19.51 20.06
C PHE A 4 11.11 -18.96 18.94
N ILE A 5 11.28 -19.52 17.75
CA ILE A 5 10.62 -19.05 16.53
C ILE A 5 9.59 -20.08 16.09
N ARG A 6 8.38 -19.63 15.80
CA ARG A 6 7.38 -20.42 15.06
C ARG A 6 7.15 -19.72 13.73
N TRP A 7 6.86 -20.50 12.70
CA TRP A 7 6.55 -19.93 11.40
C TRP A 7 5.51 -20.76 10.67
N GLY A 8 4.92 -20.14 9.67
CA GLY A 8 4.08 -20.77 8.67
C GLY A 8 4.40 -20.15 7.32
N ALA A 9 4.38 -20.97 6.27
CA ALA A 9 4.63 -20.51 4.92
C ALA A 9 3.62 -21.14 3.97
N PHE A 10 3.18 -20.38 2.98
CA PHE A 10 2.31 -20.89 1.94
C PHE A 10 2.60 -20.16 0.63
N SER A 11 2.63 -20.91 -0.46
CA SER A 11 2.84 -20.40 -1.81
C SER A 11 1.82 -21.07 -2.72
N ASP A 12 1.13 -20.27 -3.51
CA ASP A 12 0.10 -20.71 -4.43
C ASP A 12 0.29 -20.03 -5.79
N THR A 13 0.02 -20.76 -6.86
CA THR A 13 0.12 -20.24 -8.23
C THR A 13 -0.84 -19.08 -8.48
N GLY A 14 -1.90 -18.95 -7.68
CA GLY A 14 -2.99 -18.03 -7.96
C GLY A 14 -4.01 -18.66 -8.90
N VAL A 15 -4.97 -17.84 -9.32
CA VAL A 15 -6.13 -18.28 -10.12
C VAL A 15 -5.84 -18.16 -11.62
N LEU A 16 -5.04 -17.17 -12.04
CA LEU A 16 -4.85 -16.84 -13.46
C LEU A 16 -3.52 -17.31 -14.06
N ARG A 17 -2.48 -17.51 -13.24
CA ARG A 17 -1.18 -17.97 -13.74
C ARG A 17 -1.18 -19.47 -14.00
N LEU A 18 -0.39 -19.91 -14.98
CA LEU A 18 -0.21 -21.35 -15.29
C LEU A 18 0.89 -22.00 -14.45
N GLN A 19 1.85 -21.20 -14.01
CA GLN A 19 3.04 -21.64 -13.30
C GLN A 19 3.30 -20.71 -12.12
N ASN A 20 3.94 -21.26 -11.10
CA ASN A 20 4.38 -20.51 -9.95
C ASN A 20 5.87 -20.16 -10.12
N GLU A 21 6.15 -18.88 -10.34
CA GLU A 21 7.49 -18.33 -10.45
C GLU A 21 8.01 -17.85 -9.09
N ASP A 22 7.18 -17.82 -8.04
CA ASP A 22 7.63 -17.58 -6.68
C ASP A 22 8.40 -18.77 -6.10
N ALA A 23 9.36 -18.46 -5.24
CA ALA A 23 10.09 -19.43 -4.44
C ALA A 23 10.19 -18.98 -2.99
N VAL A 24 10.19 -19.97 -2.08
CA VAL A 24 10.17 -19.73 -0.64
C VAL A 24 11.23 -20.56 0.09
N LEU A 25 11.89 -19.95 1.08
CA LEU A 25 12.74 -20.62 2.07
C LEU A 25 12.22 -20.27 3.46
N ALA A 26 11.76 -21.24 4.22
CA ALA A 26 11.29 -21.03 5.59
C ALA A 26 11.93 -22.06 6.53
N ARG A 27 13.03 -21.66 7.17
CA ARG A 27 13.74 -22.47 8.16
C ARG A 27 14.25 -21.62 9.30
N GLU A 28 14.50 -22.24 10.45
CA GLU A 28 14.99 -21.53 11.61
C GLU A 28 16.25 -20.72 11.27
N GLY A 29 16.21 -19.42 11.54
CA GLY A 29 17.31 -18.49 11.30
C GLY A 29 17.34 -17.79 9.95
N LEU A 30 16.60 -18.26 8.93
CA LEU A 30 16.47 -17.56 7.64
C LEU A 30 15.15 -17.86 6.94
N PHE A 31 14.43 -16.78 6.63
CA PHE A 31 13.17 -16.77 5.90
C PHE A 31 13.32 -15.90 4.66
N VAL A 32 12.91 -16.39 3.49
CA VAL A 32 13.09 -15.70 2.22
C VAL A 32 11.87 -15.94 1.33
N VAL A 33 11.36 -14.88 0.73
CA VAL A 33 10.45 -14.93 -0.42
C VAL A 33 11.18 -14.30 -1.61
N ALA A 34 11.12 -14.98 -2.74
CA ALA A 34 11.68 -14.53 -4.01
C ALA A 34 10.61 -14.67 -5.08
N ASP A 35 10.24 -13.55 -5.70
CA ASP A 35 9.24 -13.49 -6.77
C ASP A 35 9.96 -13.48 -8.11
N GLY A 36 9.75 -14.52 -8.92
CA GLY A 36 10.41 -14.69 -10.20
C GLY A 36 9.80 -13.77 -11.25
N MET A 37 10.64 -13.05 -11.99
CA MET A 37 10.22 -12.18 -13.07
C MET A 37 11.00 -12.47 -14.36
N GLY A 38 10.31 -12.59 -15.48
CA GLY A 38 10.98 -12.87 -16.76
C GLY A 38 10.11 -13.00 -18.00
N GLY A 39 8.77 -12.92 -17.89
CA GLY A 39 7.89 -13.16 -19.03
C GLY A 39 8.08 -14.60 -19.56
N HIS A 40 8.32 -14.79 -20.86
CA HIS A 40 8.58 -16.13 -21.41
C HIS A 40 9.90 -16.77 -20.94
N ASN A 41 10.71 -16.07 -20.13
CA ASN A 41 12.09 -16.46 -19.80
C ASN A 41 12.25 -16.71 -18.28
N ALA A 42 12.08 -17.97 -17.89
CA ALA A 42 12.74 -18.61 -16.74
C ALA A 42 12.69 -17.88 -15.37
N GLY A 43 11.61 -17.16 -15.03
CA GLY A 43 11.46 -16.49 -13.73
C GLY A 43 11.52 -17.47 -12.56
N GLU A 44 10.94 -18.65 -12.72
CA GLU A 44 11.01 -19.76 -11.77
C GLU A 44 12.43 -20.28 -11.55
N VAL A 45 13.30 -20.18 -12.56
CA VAL A 45 14.71 -20.57 -12.44
C VAL A 45 15.45 -19.54 -11.59
N ALA A 46 15.22 -18.25 -11.82
CA ALA A 46 15.87 -17.18 -11.06
C ALA A 46 15.50 -17.23 -9.57
N SER A 47 14.21 -17.32 -9.25
CA SER A 47 13.72 -17.40 -7.86
C SER A 47 14.22 -18.67 -7.16
N ALA A 48 14.18 -19.82 -7.84
CA ALA A 48 14.70 -21.09 -7.30
C ALA A 48 16.23 -21.03 -7.05
N MET A 49 16.99 -20.39 -7.94
CA MET A 49 18.43 -20.16 -7.74
C MET A 49 18.68 -19.29 -6.51
N ALA A 50 17.92 -18.20 -6.32
CA ALA A 50 18.05 -17.33 -5.16
C ALA A 50 17.85 -18.11 -3.84
N ILE A 51 16.75 -18.87 -3.75
CA ILE A 51 16.46 -19.72 -2.59
C ILE A 51 17.55 -20.78 -2.38
N LYS A 52 18.01 -21.45 -3.43
CA LYS A 52 19.04 -22.49 -3.34
C LYS A 52 20.36 -21.96 -2.78
N PHE A 53 20.84 -20.82 -3.29
CA PHE A 53 22.14 -20.29 -2.89
C PHE A 53 22.12 -19.64 -1.51
N LEU A 54 21.05 -18.92 -1.14
CA LEU A 54 20.84 -18.45 0.25
C LEU A 54 20.64 -19.64 1.21
N GLY A 55 19.96 -20.68 0.73
CA GLY A 55 19.87 -22.02 1.29
C GLY A 55 21.23 -22.59 1.72
N ALA A 56 22.18 -22.61 0.79
CA ALA A 56 23.52 -23.10 1.07
C ALA A 56 24.30 -22.19 2.04
N ALA A 57 24.17 -20.86 1.90
CA ALA A 57 24.93 -19.90 2.68
C ALA A 57 24.56 -19.90 4.18
N GLN A 58 23.27 -19.95 4.54
CA GLN A 58 22.88 -19.97 5.96
C GLN A 58 23.25 -21.26 6.69
N SER A 59 23.53 -22.38 6.00
CA SER A 59 24.10 -23.57 6.65
C SER A 59 25.45 -23.29 7.30
N SER A 60 26.15 -22.23 6.87
CA SER A 60 27.40 -21.75 7.46
C SER A 60 27.20 -20.66 8.54
N GLY A 61 25.95 -20.26 8.79
CA GLY A 61 25.57 -19.15 9.66
C GLY A 61 25.66 -17.77 8.98
N ILE A 62 24.73 -16.88 9.33
CA ILE A 62 24.76 -15.46 8.95
C ILE A 62 25.06 -14.66 10.23
N ALA A 63 26.21 -14.02 10.28
CA ALA A 63 26.71 -13.28 11.42
C ALA A 63 26.04 -11.92 11.56
N ASP A 64 25.85 -11.19 10.46
CA ASP A 64 25.29 -9.85 10.49
C ASP A 64 24.71 -9.40 9.14
N ALA A 65 24.25 -8.14 9.11
CA ALA A 65 23.69 -7.53 7.90
C ALA A 65 24.71 -7.40 6.76
N GLN A 66 25.99 -7.18 7.07
CA GLN A 66 27.04 -7.04 6.06
C GLN A 66 27.30 -8.39 5.38
N GLN A 67 27.35 -9.47 6.15
CA GLN A 67 27.51 -10.81 5.59
C GLN A 67 26.29 -11.20 4.75
N LEU A 68 25.06 -10.91 5.21
CA LEU A 68 23.86 -11.15 4.41
C LEU A 68 23.89 -10.37 3.08
N ASN A 69 24.29 -9.10 3.10
CA ASN A 69 24.43 -8.26 1.92
C ASN A 69 25.44 -8.87 0.91
N SER A 70 26.61 -9.30 1.38
CA SER A 70 27.63 -9.95 0.54
C SER A 70 27.12 -11.26 -0.07
N ILE A 71 26.46 -12.11 0.72
CA ILE A 71 25.86 -13.35 0.22
C ILE A 71 24.84 -13.06 -0.89
N ILE A 72 23.97 -12.06 -0.70
CA ILE A 72 22.96 -11.70 -1.70
C ILE A 72 23.61 -11.18 -2.99
N LYS A 73 24.72 -10.44 -2.90
CA LYS A 73 25.49 -10.01 -4.09
C LYS A 73 26.12 -11.18 -4.83
N GLU A 74 26.68 -12.16 -4.13
CA GLU A 74 27.17 -13.39 -4.77
C GLU A 74 26.04 -14.20 -5.44
N VAL A 75 24.85 -14.20 -4.83
CA VAL A 75 23.65 -14.81 -5.42
C VAL A 75 23.27 -14.07 -6.70
N ASN A 76 23.27 -12.73 -6.69
CA ASN A 76 23.02 -11.91 -7.88
C ASN A 76 23.97 -12.28 -9.02
N GLU A 77 25.27 -12.33 -8.74
CA GLU A 77 26.28 -12.67 -9.75
C GLU A 77 26.03 -14.03 -10.39
N LYS A 78 25.64 -15.04 -9.59
CA LYS A 78 25.32 -16.39 -10.08
C LYS A 78 24.08 -16.39 -10.97
N ILE A 79 23.02 -15.68 -10.58
CA ILE A 79 21.80 -15.57 -11.39
C ILE A 79 22.10 -14.81 -12.69
N PHE A 80 22.84 -13.70 -12.61
CA PHE A 80 23.24 -12.90 -13.78
C PHE A 80 24.11 -13.70 -14.76
N GLN A 81 25.04 -14.53 -14.27
CA GLN A 81 25.84 -15.42 -15.11
C GLN A 81 24.98 -16.48 -15.80
N ALA A 82 24.05 -17.11 -15.08
CA ALA A 82 23.14 -18.08 -15.67
C ALA A 82 22.22 -17.43 -16.73
N ALA A 83 21.69 -16.24 -16.44
CA ALA A 83 20.83 -15.49 -17.34
C ALA A 83 21.56 -15.11 -18.65
N ASN A 84 22.88 -14.93 -18.62
CA ASN A 84 23.66 -14.63 -19.83
C ASN A 84 24.25 -15.87 -20.52
N GLY A 85 24.19 -17.04 -19.88
CA GLY A 85 24.81 -18.28 -20.36
C GLY A 85 23.92 -19.12 -21.28
N GLN A 86 22.60 -19.04 -21.15
CA GLN A 86 21.64 -19.82 -21.93
C GLN A 86 20.61 -18.92 -22.61
N THR A 87 20.17 -19.26 -23.82
CA THR A 87 19.27 -18.40 -24.62
C THR A 87 17.86 -18.30 -24.05
N ASP A 88 17.38 -19.35 -23.41
CA ASP A 88 16.07 -19.49 -22.77
C ASP A 88 15.99 -18.86 -21.37
N GLN A 89 17.14 -18.63 -20.72
CA GLN A 89 17.23 -17.96 -19.42
C GLN A 89 17.54 -16.46 -19.54
N ARG A 90 17.54 -15.94 -20.77
CA ARG A 90 18.00 -14.58 -21.03
C ARG A 90 17.10 -13.54 -20.40
N GLY A 91 17.69 -12.75 -19.51
CA GLY A 91 16.99 -11.68 -18.81
C GLY A 91 16.08 -12.16 -17.66
N MET A 92 16.21 -13.41 -17.22
CA MET A 92 15.54 -13.85 -15.99
C MET A 92 16.01 -13.02 -14.80
N GLY A 93 15.09 -12.71 -13.89
CA GLY A 93 15.40 -12.05 -12.64
C GLY A 93 14.43 -12.45 -11.55
N THR A 94 14.69 -11.97 -10.34
CA THR A 94 13.78 -12.23 -9.22
C THR A 94 13.90 -11.13 -8.17
N THR A 95 12.81 -10.84 -7.48
CA THR A 95 12.86 -10.04 -6.26
C THR A 95 13.46 -10.87 -5.12
N LEU A 96 13.72 -10.22 -3.99
CA LEU A 96 14.13 -10.88 -2.78
C LEU A 96 13.68 -10.05 -1.57
N THR A 97 12.91 -10.66 -0.68
CA THR A 97 12.76 -10.17 0.68
C THR A 97 13.18 -11.26 1.65
N ALA A 98 14.07 -10.93 2.58
CA ALA A 98 14.68 -11.89 3.49
C ALA A 98 14.68 -11.39 4.92
N LEU A 99 14.49 -12.32 5.86
CA LEU A 99 14.59 -12.11 7.29
C LEU A 99 15.56 -13.14 7.86
N ALA A 100 16.71 -12.67 8.33
CA ALA A 100 17.74 -13.47 8.97
C ALA A 100 17.80 -13.17 10.47
N ILE A 101 17.92 -14.21 11.29
CA ILE A 101 18.19 -14.04 12.73
C ILE A 101 19.70 -14.09 12.92
N THR A 102 20.26 -12.98 13.39
CA THR A 102 21.69 -12.76 13.51
C THR A 102 22.08 -12.52 14.98
N PRO A 103 23.30 -12.87 15.40
CA PRO A 103 23.84 -12.40 16.68
C PRO A 103 23.95 -10.86 16.72
N THR A 104 23.82 -10.24 17.90
CA THR A 104 24.06 -8.80 18.02
C THR A 104 25.56 -8.48 18.12
N ASN A 105 26.05 -7.63 17.22
CA ASN A 105 27.43 -7.13 17.23
C ASN A 105 27.74 -6.07 18.32
N LYS A 106 26.79 -5.76 19.22
CA LYS A 106 26.95 -4.69 20.21
C LYS A 106 27.36 -5.23 21.60
N SER A 107 28.65 -5.08 21.87
CA SER A 107 29.31 -5.03 23.19
C SER A 107 29.53 -6.36 23.93
N LYS A 108 30.76 -6.51 24.45
CA LYS A 108 31.28 -7.58 25.32
C LYS A 108 30.60 -7.62 26.71
N SER A 109 29.31 -7.31 26.79
CA SER A 109 28.53 -7.53 28.00
C SER A 109 27.70 -8.78 27.77
N GLU A 110 28.01 -9.82 28.54
CA GLU A 110 27.37 -11.13 28.53
C GLU A 110 25.84 -11.04 28.56
N ASN A 111 25.22 -11.12 27.39
CA ASN A 111 24.07 -11.97 27.17
C ASN A 111 23.81 -12.09 25.66
N ASP A 112 23.45 -13.29 25.26
CA ASP A 112 23.13 -13.82 23.93
C ASP A 112 22.00 -13.05 23.22
N SER A 113 22.14 -11.74 23.00
CA SER A 113 21.13 -10.96 22.29
C SER A 113 21.20 -11.27 20.80
N LYS A 114 20.04 -11.61 20.24
CA LYS A 114 19.85 -11.81 18.80
C LYS A 114 19.18 -10.58 18.20
N SER A 115 19.47 -10.33 16.94
CA SER A 115 18.83 -9.33 16.10
C SER A 115 18.12 -10.00 14.93
N VAL A 116 17.22 -9.26 14.33
CA VAL A 116 16.62 -9.58 13.03
C VAL A 116 17.23 -8.64 12.00
N THR A 117 17.79 -9.21 10.94
CA THR A 117 18.19 -8.46 9.76
C THR A 117 17.17 -8.71 8.66
N VAL A 118 16.52 -7.65 8.19
CA VAL A 118 15.69 -7.66 6.98
C VAL A 118 16.55 -7.19 5.82
N ALA A 119 16.46 -7.87 4.68
CA ALA A 119 17.06 -7.44 3.42
C ALA A 119 16.01 -7.42 2.30
N ASN A 120 16.01 -6.41 1.43
CA ASN A 120 15.02 -6.26 0.37
C ASN A 120 15.62 -5.82 -0.97
N ILE A 121 15.11 -6.41 -2.05
CA ILE A 121 15.38 -6.07 -3.45
C ILE A 121 14.09 -6.32 -4.24
N GLY A 122 13.50 -5.28 -4.82
CA GLY A 122 12.25 -5.38 -5.56
C GLY A 122 11.08 -4.92 -4.72
N ASP A 123 9.89 -5.35 -5.07
CA ASP A 123 8.60 -4.93 -4.51
C ASP A 123 7.90 -6.00 -3.67
N SER A 124 8.51 -7.18 -3.51
CA SER A 124 8.22 -8.04 -2.37
C SER A 124 8.45 -7.30 -1.05
N ARG A 125 7.67 -7.63 -0.02
CA ARG A 125 7.59 -6.84 1.21
C ARG A 125 7.85 -7.64 2.47
N THR A 126 8.43 -6.95 3.45
CA THR A 126 8.47 -7.39 4.85
C THR A 126 7.70 -6.41 5.72
N TYR A 127 6.77 -6.91 6.53
CA TYR A 127 6.02 -6.17 7.54
C TYR A 127 6.37 -6.65 8.96
N LEU A 128 6.16 -5.77 9.94
CA LEU A 128 6.27 -6.06 11.37
C LEU A 128 4.98 -5.63 12.08
N LEU A 129 4.39 -6.57 12.82
CA LEU A 129 3.39 -6.33 13.85
C LEU A 129 4.08 -6.42 15.22
N ARG A 130 4.21 -5.28 15.90
CA ARG A 130 4.83 -5.18 17.24
C ARG A 130 3.95 -4.37 18.16
N ALA A 131 3.60 -4.94 19.31
CA ALA A 131 2.79 -4.27 20.33
C ALA A 131 1.48 -3.64 19.77
N GLY A 132 0.89 -4.29 18.76
CA GLY A 132 -0.34 -3.82 18.12
C GLY A 132 -0.15 -2.85 16.94
N GLU A 133 1.08 -2.35 16.71
CA GLU A 133 1.41 -1.50 15.57
C GLU A 133 1.86 -2.34 14.37
N PHE A 134 1.18 -2.19 13.24
CA PHE A 134 1.54 -2.80 11.97
C PHE A 134 2.24 -1.79 11.06
N ARG A 135 3.42 -2.15 10.57
CA ARG A 135 4.18 -1.30 9.64
C ARG A 135 4.97 -2.11 8.63
N GLN A 136 5.12 -1.57 7.44
CA GLN A 136 6.10 -2.06 6.48
C GLN A 136 7.51 -1.74 6.98
N VAL A 137 8.42 -2.72 6.87
CA VAL A 137 9.85 -2.57 7.19
C VAL A 137 10.65 -2.29 5.92
N SER A 138 10.35 -3.02 4.85
CA SER A 138 11.00 -2.83 3.56
C SER A 138 10.53 -1.54 2.86
N VAL A 139 11.28 -1.12 1.86
CA VAL A 139 10.86 -0.14 0.87
C VAL A 139 10.89 -0.82 -0.49
N ASP A 140 9.83 -0.65 -1.26
CA ASP A 140 9.71 -1.26 -2.58
C ASP A 140 10.68 -0.58 -3.56
N HIS A 141 11.34 -1.38 -4.40
CA HIS A 141 12.08 -0.86 -5.55
C HIS A 141 11.17 -0.92 -6.78
N SER A 142 10.20 -0.01 -6.84
CA SER A 142 9.25 0.11 -7.94
C SER A 142 9.10 1.55 -8.41
N TYR A 143 8.69 1.71 -9.67
CA TYR A 143 8.49 3.03 -10.27
C TYR A 143 7.47 3.87 -9.49
N VAL A 144 6.40 3.24 -9.01
CA VAL A 144 5.38 3.94 -8.22
C VAL A 144 5.89 4.33 -6.82
N GLN A 145 6.78 3.54 -6.22
CA GLN A 145 7.39 3.88 -4.94
C GLN A 145 8.33 5.10 -5.08
N GLU A 146 9.02 5.24 -6.21
CA GLU A 146 9.81 6.44 -6.52
C GLU A 146 8.91 7.68 -6.61
N LEU A 147 7.80 7.61 -7.35
CA LEU A 147 6.82 8.70 -7.45
C LEU A 147 6.23 9.08 -6.08
N VAL A 148 5.92 8.10 -5.23
CA VAL A 148 5.43 8.34 -3.86
C VAL A 148 6.50 9.03 -3.02
N SER A 149 7.76 8.60 -3.13
CA SER A 149 8.87 9.15 -2.36
C SER A 149 9.19 10.59 -2.75
N GLU A 150 8.97 10.96 -4.00
CA GLU A 150 9.08 12.32 -4.52
C GLU A 150 7.84 13.19 -4.24
N GLY A 151 6.77 12.61 -3.68
CA GLY A 151 5.52 13.30 -3.39
C GLY A 151 4.68 13.63 -4.64
N LEU A 152 4.96 12.97 -5.77
CA LEU A 152 4.25 13.15 -7.04
C LEU A 152 2.88 12.46 -7.05
N ILE A 153 2.75 11.34 -6.32
CA ILE A 153 1.50 10.63 -6.12
C ILE A 153 1.35 10.19 -4.66
N THR A 154 0.12 9.94 -4.24
CA THR A 154 -0.20 9.33 -2.95
C THR A 154 -0.04 7.80 -3.00
N ARG A 155 0.01 7.16 -1.82
CA ARG A 155 0.03 5.69 -1.72
C ARG A 155 -1.21 5.04 -2.33
N ASP A 156 -2.37 5.66 -2.19
CA ASP A 156 -3.62 5.12 -2.73
C ASP A 156 -3.63 5.20 -4.27
N GLU A 157 -3.12 6.30 -4.84
CA GLU A 157 -2.94 6.44 -6.29
C GLU A 157 -1.94 5.40 -6.83
N ALA A 158 -0.84 5.15 -6.12
CA ALA A 158 0.15 4.14 -6.50
C ALA A 158 -0.46 2.74 -6.72
N ARG A 159 -1.42 2.32 -5.88
CA ARG A 159 -2.08 0.99 -6.00
C ARG A 159 -2.88 0.82 -7.29
N THR A 160 -3.37 1.92 -7.87
CA THR A 160 -4.18 1.89 -9.10
C THR A 160 -3.43 2.41 -10.32
N HIS A 161 -2.16 2.77 -10.13
CA HIS A 161 -1.35 3.37 -11.18
C HIS A 161 -1.08 2.38 -12.33
N ALA A 162 -1.17 2.85 -13.57
CA ALA A 162 -1.02 2.01 -14.76
C ALA A 162 0.35 1.33 -14.89
N ARG A 163 1.36 1.86 -14.19
CA ARG A 163 2.74 1.35 -14.17
C ARG A 163 3.16 0.79 -12.80
N ARG A 164 2.20 0.31 -11.99
CA ARG A 164 2.51 -0.21 -10.64
C ARG A 164 3.38 -1.46 -10.66
N ASN A 165 3.27 -2.29 -11.70
CA ASN A 165 4.05 -3.53 -11.86
C ASN A 165 5.49 -3.31 -12.39
N ILE A 166 5.97 -2.06 -12.47
CA ILE A 166 7.34 -1.79 -12.94
C ILE A 166 8.28 -1.82 -11.75
N VAL A 167 9.05 -2.89 -11.63
CA VAL A 167 10.14 -3.05 -10.67
C VAL A 167 11.40 -2.34 -11.18
N THR A 168 12.05 -1.55 -10.32
CA THR A 168 13.27 -0.79 -10.66
C THR A 168 14.55 -1.46 -10.19
N ARG A 169 14.45 -2.52 -9.36
CA ARG A 169 15.61 -3.32 -8.93
C ARG A 169 15.24 -4.79 -8.72
N ALA A 170 16.00 -5.69 -9.33
CA ALA A 170 15.84 -7.14 -9.17
C ALA A 170 17.21 -7.84 -9.21
N LEU A 171 17.27 -9.05 -8.68
CA LEU A 171 18.43 -9.94 -8.80
C LEU A 171 18.52 -10.51 -10.21
N GLY A 172 19.73 -10.68 -10.72
CA GLY A 172 20.00 -11.36 -11.99
C GLY A 172 19.92 -10.50 -13.25
N ILE A 173 19.40 -9.27 -13.14
CA ILE A 173 19.23 -8.35 -14.28
C ILE A 173 20.52 -7.57 -14.55
N GLU A 174 21.15 -7.05 -13.51
CA GLU A 174 22.41 -6.29 -13.58
C GLU A 174 23.56 -7.04 -12.92
N PRO A 175 24.82 -6.83 -13.35
CA PRO A 175 25.98 -7.51 -12.77
C PRO A 175 26.19 -7.15 -11.30
N THR A 176 25.77 -5.96 -10.88
CA THR A 176 25.83 -5.47 -9.51
C THR A 176 24.46 -5.02 -9.05
N VAL A 177 24.14 -5.22 -7.77
CA VAL A 177 22.84 -4.86 -7.20
C VAL A 177 23.00 -4.17 -5.85
N GLY A 178 22.22 -3.11 -5.63
CA GLY A 178 22.05 -2.48 -4.32
C GLY A 178 21.08 -3.28 -3.45
N VAL A 179 21.50 -3.68 -2.25
CA VAL A 179 20.64 -4.42 -1.32
C VAL A 179 20.36 -3.53 -0.11
N ASP A 180 19.10 -3.27 0.15
CA ASP A 180 18.67 -2.49 1.29
C ASP A 180 18.55 -3.41 2.50
N THR A 181 19.09 -2.99 3.66
CA THR A 181 19.09 -3.81 4.88
C THR A 181 18.69 -3.01 6.11
N TRP A 182 17.91 -3.63 7.00
CA TRP A 182 17.48 -3.06 8.28
C TRP A 182 17.76 -4.05 9.39
N THR A 183 18.44 -3.60 10.45
CA THR A 183 18.67 -4.42 11.66
C THR A 183 17.75 -3.96 12.78
N LEU A 184 16.92 -4.88 13.27
CA LEU A 184 15.94 -4.68 14.33
C LEU A 184 16.27 -5.56 15.53
N PRO A 185 15.93 -5.15 16.77
CA PRO A 185 16.02 -6.03 17.92
C PRO A 185 15.01 -7.18 17.77
N LEU A 186 15.41 -8.40 18.14
CA LEU A 186 14.52 -9.56 18.22
C LEU A 186 13.75 -9.49 19.55
N ILE A 187 12.46 -9.18 19.51
CA ILE A 187 11.64 -8.99 20.71
C ILE A 187 10.54 -10.05 20.75
N ALA A 188 10.36 -10.69 21.90
CA ALA A 188 9.24 -11.62 22.10
C ALA A 188 7.89 -10.90 21.94
N GLY A 189 6.98 -11.54 21.21
CA GLY A 189 5.70 -10.96 20.78
C GLY A 189 5.76 -10.29 19.39
N ASP A 190 6.93 -10.17 18.77
CA ASP A 190 7.00 -9.75 17.37
C ASP A 190 6.39 -10.78 16.44
N ARG A 191 5.67 -10.28 15.45
CA ARG A 191 5.21 -11.06 14.30
C ARG A 191 5.64 -10.38 13.01
N TYR A 192 6.38 -11.10 12.17
CA TYR A 192 6.80 -10.63 10.86
C TYR A 192 5.98 -11.32 9.77
N LEU A 193 5.74 -10.59 8.68
CA LEU A 193 5.16 -11.12 7.45
C LEU A 193 6.11 -10.80 6.31
N LEU A 194 6.54 -11.81 5.56
CA LEU A 194 7.21 -11.66 4.27
C LEU A 194 6.21 -12.07 3.19
N CYS A 195 6.11 -11.32 2.09
CA CYS A 195 5.21 -11.67 0.99
C CYS A 195 5.69 -11.19 -0.37
N SER A 196 5.27 -11.89 -1.43
CA SER A 196 5.35 -11.40 -2.82
C SER A 196 4.29 -10.32 -3.09
N ASP A 197 4.35 -9.70 -4.26
CA ASP A 197 3.42 -8.65 -4.65
C ASP A 197 1.98 -9.18 -4.80
N GLY A 198 1.81 -10.46 -5.18
CA GLY A 198 0.51 -11.10 -5.35
C GLY A 198 -0.38 -11.07 -4.11
N LEU A 199 0.20 -10.93 -2.90
CA LEU A 199 -0.60 -10.64 -1.70
C LEU A 199 -1.08 -9.19 -1.67
N VAL A 200 -0.15 -8.24 -1.80
CA VAL A 200 -0.40 -6.81 -1.52
C VAL A 200 -1.11 -6.10 -2.67
N ASP A 201 -1.09 -6.67 -3.87
CA ASP A 201 -1.88 -6.22 -5.01
C ASP A 201 -3.37 -6.58 -4.88
N GLU A 202 -3.69 -7.65 -4.15
CA GLU A 202 -5.05 -8.17 -3.99
C GLU A 202 -5.65 -7.90 -2.59
N VAL A 203 -4.81 -7.71 -1.58
CA VAL A 203 -5.24 -7.55 -0.18
C VAL A 203 -4.73 -6.23 0.38
N THR A 204 -5.62 -5.50 1.07
CA THR A 204 -5.25 -4.21 1.67
C THR A 204 -4.40 -4.39 2.92
N ASP A 205 -3.58 -3.41 3.26
CA ASP A 205 -2.74 -3.44 4.47
C ASP A 205 -3.60 -3.58 5.74
N ILE A 206 -4.80 -3.00 5.73
CA ILE A 206 -5.77 -3.09 6.83
C ILE A 206 -6.28 -4.54 7.00
N ASP A 207 -6.58 -5.21 5.90
CA ASP A 207 -7.04 -6.60 5.92
C ASP A 207 -5.91 -7.56 6.31
N ILE A 208 -4.68 -7.30 5.84
CA ILE A 208 -3.48 -8.03 6.26
C ILE A 208 -3.25 -7.87 7.77
N GLU A 209 -3.28 -6.64 8.28
CA GLU A 209 -3.14 -6.36 9.71
C GLU A 209 -4.21 -7.08 10.54
N THR A 210 -5.46 -7.01 10.09
CA THR A 210 -6.58 -7.67 10.75
C THR A 210 -6.39 -9.19 10.78
N CYS A 211 -5.97 -9.79 9.65
CA CYS A 211 -5.68 -11.21 9.57
C CYS A 211 -4.56 -11.64 10.53
N LEU A 212 -3.47 -10.87 10.59
CA LEU A 212 -2.34 -11.11 11.48
C LEU A 212 -2.71 -10.98 12.96
N LYS A 213 -3.65 -10.09 13.32
CA LYS A 213 -4.11 -9.89 14.70
C LYS A 213 -5.10 -10.96 15.17
N LEU A 214 -5.97 -11.44 14.28
CA LEU A 214 -7.06 -12.37 14.64
C LEU A 214 -6.64 -13.84 14.70
N ASN A 215 -5.59 -14.23 13.98
CA ASN A 215 -5.16 -15.64 13.89
C ASN A 215 -3.86 -15.83 14.67
N SER A 216 -3.85 -16.67 15.70
CA SER A 216 -2.62 -16.88 16.51
C SER A 216 -1.65 -17.87 15.88
N ASP A 217 -2.11 -18.81 15.05
CA ASP A 217 -1.25 -19.79 14.41
C ASP A 217 -0.65 -19.25 13.10
N PRO A 218 0.69 -19.25 12.94
CA PRO A 218 1.33 -18.64 11.78
C PRO A 218 1.04 -19.39 10.47
N GLN A 219 0.85 -20.72 10.50
CA GLN A 219 0.51 -21.48 9.30
C GLN A 219 -0.93 -21.23 8.86
N GLN A 220 -1.88 -21.22 9.79
CA GLN A 220 -3.26 -20.85 9.46
C GLN A 220 -3.35 -19.42 8.93
N THR A 221 -2.57 -18.49 9.50
CA THR A 221 -2.50 -17.11 9.02
C THR A 221 -1.96 -17.04 7.59
N ALA A 222 -0.86 -17.75 7.30
CA ALA A 222 -0.31 -17.86 5.95
C ALA A 222 -1.35 -18.38 4.94
N ASN A 223 -2.01 -19.50 5.26
CA ASN A 223 -3.06 -20.07 4.41
C ASN A 223 -4.20 -19.06 4.18
N LYS A 224 -4.60 -18.32 5.23
CA LYS A 224 -5.71 -17.38 5.16
C LYS A 224 -5.39 -16.16 4.28
N LEU A 225 -4.17 -15.63 4.38
CA LEU A 225 -3.71 -14.52 3.55
C LEU A 225 -3.74 -14.87 2.07
N VAL A 226 -3.26 -16.05 1.70
CA VAL A 226 -3.30 -16.51 0.31
C VAL A 226 -4.72 -16.82 -0.16
N GLU A 227 -5.56 -17.41 0.70
CA GLU A 227 -6.99 -17.57 0.40
C GLU A 227 -7.67 -16.23 0.11
N MET A 228 -7.33 -15.18 0.88
CA MET A 228 -7.85 -13.82 0.66
C MET A 228 -7.38 -13.25 -0.68
N ALA A 229 -6.10 -13.37 -1.03
CA ALA A 229 -5.57 -12.91 -2.31
C ALA A 229 -6.27 -13.61 -3.50
N ASN A 230 -6.41 -14.94 -3.42
CA ASN A 230 -7.09 -15.73 -4.45
C ASN A 230 -8.56 -15.37 -4.59
N LYS A 231 -9.26 -15.05 -3.49
CA LYS A 231 -10.66 -14.60 -3.54
C LYS A 231 -10.84 -13.19 -4.10
N ASN A 232 -9.85 -12.33 -3.91
CA ASN A 232 -9.90 -10.93 -4.37
C ASN A 232 -9.48 -10.76 -5.85
N GLY A 233 -8.92 -11.81 -6.46
CA GLY A 233 -8.60 -11.83 -7.88
C GLY A 233 -7.65 -12.96 -8.25
N GLY A 234 -6.65 -13.24 -7.40
CA GLY A 234 -5.65 -14.26 -7.63
C GLY A 234 -4.92 -14.08 -8.97
N ARG A 235 -4.63 -12.82 -9.35
CA ARG A 235 -4.04 -12.51 -10.66
C ARG A 235 -2.59 -12.93 -10.79
N ASP A 236 -1.91 -13.10 -9.66
CA ASP A 236 -0.50 -13.47 -9.60
C ASP A 236 -0.24 -14.64 -8.66
N ASN A 237 0.99 -15.15 -8.73
CA ASN A 237 1.56 -16.03 -7.72
C ASN A 237 1.54 -15.33 -6.38
N THR A 238 1.15 -16.04 -5.32
CA THR A 238 1.06 -15.45 -3.99
C THR A 238 1.83 -16.32 -3.01
N THR A 239 2.87 -15.74 -2.44
CA THR A 239 3.73 -16.40 -1.47
C THR A 239 3.84 -15.58 -0.20
N VAL A 240 3.69 -16.24 0.95
CA VAL A 240 3.74 -15.60 2.25
C VAL A 240 4.51 -16.45 3.27
N ILE A 241 5.22 -15.78 4.18
CA ILE A 241 5.79 -16.37 5.40
C ILE A 241 5.36 -15.52 6.58
N VAL A 242 4.76 -16.14 7.59
CA VAL A 242 4.48 -15.54 8.89
C VAL A 242 5.48 -16.08 9.91
N VAL A 243 6.18 -15.20 10.61
CA VAL A 243 7.22 -15.56 11.59
C VAL A 243 6.89 -14.95 12.96
N ASP A 244 6.71 -15.81 13.96
CA ASP A 244 6.44 -15.43 15.35
C ASP A 244 7.69 -15.56 16.20
N VAL A 245 7.96 -14.52 16.97
CA VAL A 245 9.00 -14.51 17.99
C VAL A 245 8.35 -14.72 19.35
N LEU A 246 8.59 -15.87 19.97
CA LEU A 246 7.91 -16.28 21.21
C LEU A 246 8.92 -16.46 22.34
N ASP A 247 8.48 -16.26 23.58
CA ASP A 247 9.26 -16.63 24.76
C ASP A 247 8.84 -18.01 25.26
N LYS A 248 9.79 -18.92 25.50
CA LYS A 248 9.52 -20.23 26.11
C LYS A 248 9.02 -20.11 27.54
N ASP A 249 9.47 -19.07 28.24
CA ASP A 249 9.01 -18.79 29.59
C ASP A 249 7.76 -17.94 29.44
N ASN A 250 6.59 -18.55 29.49
CA ASN A 250 5.28 -17.89 29.41
C ASN A 250 5.00 -17.00 30.64
N LYS A 251 6.00 -16.25 31.12
CA LYS A 251 5.79 -15.04 31.90
C LYS A 251 5.20 -14.04 30.93
N VAL A 252 3.88 -14.10 30.80
CA VAL A 252 3.08 -12.95 30.43
C VAL A 252 3.61 -11.81 31.27
N VAL A 253 4.45 -10.95 30.70
CA VAL A 253 4.67 -9.61 31.24
C VAL A 253 3.42 -8.84 30.85
N SER A 254 2.28 -9.29 31.39
CA SER A 254 1.24 -8.38 31.77
C SER A 254 1.84 -7.65 32.97
N LYS A 255 2.60 -6.59 32.67
CA LYS A 255 2.29 -5.39 33.44
C LYS A 255 0.78 -5.25 33.25
N PRO A 256 -0.03 -5.28 34.32
CA PRO A 256 -1.38 -4.80 34.17
C PRO A 256 -1.18 -3.40 33.61
N VAL A 257 -1.55 -3.22 32.33
CA VAL A 257 -1.83 -1.88 31.83
C VAL A 257 -2.90 -1.44 32.80
N ASP A 258 -2.51 -0.48 33.63
CA ASP A 258 -3.43 0.15 34.56
C ASP A 258 -4.59 0.65 33.70
N SER A 259 -5.68 -0.11 33.72
CA SER A 259 -6.87 0.12 32.91
C SER A 259 -7.62 1.39 33.36
N THR A 260 -7.03 2.15 34.28
CA THR A 260 -7.51 3.44 34.74
C THR A 260 -6.86 4.66 34.06
N LEU A 261 -5.87 4.50 33.16
CA LEU A 261 -5.20 5.68 32.51
C LEU A 261 -5.20 5.74 30.98
N LEU A 262 -6.02 4.94 30.28
CA LEU A 262 -6.31 5.20 28.86
C LEU A 262 -7.82 5.05 28.59
N LYS A 263 -8.59 6.01 29.10
CA LYS A 263 -9.70 6.52 28.29
C LYS A 263 -9.07 7.47 27.27
N PRO A 264 -9.08 7.16 25.97
CA PRO A 264 -9.03 8.23 25.01
C PRO A 264 -10.35 9.00 25.20
N GLU A 265 -10.33 10.11 25.95
CA GLU A 265 -11.28 11.19 25.69
C GLU A 265 -10.91 11.81 24.35
N VAL A 266 -11.06 11.04 23.28
CA VAL A 266 -11.20 11.58 21.94
C VAL A 266 -12.66 11.97 21.83
N ASN A 267 -12.98 13.10 22.43
CA ASN A 267 -14.23 13.80 22.23
C ASN A 267 -14.19 14.47 20.84
N PHE A 268 -13.88 13.71 19.80
CA PHE A 268 -13.90 14.18 18.44
C PHE A 268 -15.28 13.84 17.88
N SER A 269 -16.11 14.87 17.83
CA SER A 269 -17.52 14.74 17.50
C SER A 269 -17.69 14.40 16.02
N PHE A 270 -17.49 13.13 15.66
CA PHE A 270 -17.73 12.59 14.32
C PHE A 270 -19.16 12.88 13.86
N ARG A 271 -20.11 12.90 14.80
CA ARG A 271 -21.48 13.36 14.55
C ARG A 271 -21.55 14.84 14.15
N LYS A 272 -20.85 15.75 14.83
CA LYS A 272 -20.82 17.18 14.44
C LYS A 272 -20.10 17.39 13.11
N LEU A 273 -19.04 16.63 12.82
CA LEU A 273 -18.34 16.70 11.54
C LEU A 273 -19.25 16.25 10.39
N ILE A 274 -19.90 15.09 10.52
CA ILE A 274 -20.87 14.59 9.53
C ILE A 274 -22.04 15.55 9.36
N ILE A 275 -22.61 16.07 10.45
CA ILE A 275 -23.69 17.07 10.38
C ILE A 275 -23.22 18.34 9.67
N SER A 276 -21.99 18.83 9.95
CA SER A 276 -21.46 20.03 9.30
C SER A 276 -21.27 19.86 7.79
N VAL A 277 -20.81 18.68 7.35
CA VAL A 277 -20.64 18.36 5.93
C VAL A 277 -21.99 18.25 5.24
N VAL A 278 -22.98 17.58 5.85
CA VAL A 278 -24.33 17.48 5.29
C VAL A 278 -24.98 18.86 5.19
N VAL A 279 -24.86 19.72 6.21
CA VAL A 279 -25.39 21.09 6.16
C VAL A 279 -24.72 21.91 5.06
N ALA A 280 -23.41 21.79 4.89
CA ALA A 280 -22.68 22.49 3.83
C ALA A 280 -23.13 22.06 2.42
N VAL A 281 -23.34 20.76 2.20
CA VAL A 281 -23.83 20.22 0.92
C VAL A 281 -25.25 20.70 0.63
N VAL A 282 -26.14 20.68 1.62
CA VAL A 282 -27.53 21.17 1.46
C VAL A 282 -27.54 22.66 1.15
N ALA A 283 -26.72 23.47 1.82
CA ALA A 283 -26.60 24.91 1.55
C ALA A 283 -26.06 25.20 0.14
N LEU A 284 -25.09 24.42 -0.33
CA LEU A 284 -24.56 24.54 -1.70
C LEU A 284 -25.65 24.23 -2.74
N VAL A 285 -26.36 23.10 -2.56
CA VAL A 285 -27.42 22.68 -3.49
C VAL A 285 -28.56 23.70 -3.52
N THR A 286 -29.00 24.20 -2.36
CA THR A 286 -30.04 25.24 -2.31
C THR A 286 -29.57 26.55 -2.94
N SER A 287 -28.32 26.97 -2.75
CA SER A 287 -27.75 28.14 -3.43
C SER A 287 -27.77 27.99 -4.96
N VAL A 288 -27.33 26.83 -5.47
CA VAL A 288 -27.31 26.56 -6.92
C VAL A 288 -28.71 26.55 -7.51
N VAL A 289 -29.66 25.87 -6.86
CA VAL A 289 -31.06 25.80 -7.32
C VAL A 289 -31.71 27.19 -7.27
N THR A 290 -31.48 27.96 -6.21
CA THR A 290 -32.04 29.32 -6.07
C THR A 290 -31.46 30.25 -7.12
N THR A 291 -30.16 30.16 -7.40
CA THR A 291 -29.49 30.95 -8.44
C THR A 291 -29.99 30.59 -9.83
N SER A 292 -30.21 29.30 -10.09
CA SER A 292 -30.78 28.81 -11.35
C SER A 292 -32.22 29.33 -11.54
N TYR A 293 -33.06 29.22 -10.51
CA TYR A 293 -34.43 29.72 -10.54
C TYR A 293 -34.53 31.25 -10.68
N ALA A 294 -33.63 31.98 -10.02
CA ALA A 294 -33.55 33.43 -10.15
C ALA A 294 -33.18 33.89 -11.57
N ARG A 295 -32.48 33.05 -12.35
CA ARG A 295 -32.04 33.38 -13.71
C ARG A 295 -32.95 32.86 -14.82
N SER A 296 -33.90 31.96 -14.54
CA SER A 296 -34.70 31.28 -15.59
C SER A 296 -35.98 32.01 -16.02
N GLY A 297 -36.26 33.20 -15.48
CA GLY A 297 -37.48 33.96 -15.77
C GLY A 297 -37.24 35.16 -16.69
N TYR A 298 -38.26 35.54 -17.45
CA TYR A 298 -38.26 36.76 -18.26
C TYR A 298 -39.44 37.62 -17.82
N PHE A 299 -39.25 38.94 -17.75
CA PHE A 299 -40.35 39.86 -17.52
C PHE A 299 -40.13 41.16 -18.29
N VAL A 300 -41.23 41.87 -18.55
CA VAL A 300 -41.25 43.11 -19.31
C VAL A 300 -41.44 44.26 -18.32
N ALA A 301 -40.59 45.29 -18.41
CA ALA A 301 -40.70 46.51 -17.61
C ALA A 301 -40.35 47.75 -18.44
N TYR A 302 -40.68 48.92 -17.92
CA TYR A 302 -40.48 50.20 -18.60
C TYR A 302 -39.22 50.92 -18.09
N GLU A 303 -38.52 51.63 -18.97
CA GLU A 303 -37.30 52.38 -18.65
C GLU A 303 -37.53 53.50 -17.61
N ASP A 304 -38.73 54.08 -17.57
CA ASP A 304 -39.13 55.13 -16.62
C ASP A 304 -40.67 55.22 -16.48
N GLU A 305 -41.18 56.09 -15.60
CA GLU A 305 -42.61 56.27 -15.38
C GLU A 305 -43.32 57.12 -16.46
N THR A 306 -42.56 57.67 -17.41
CA THR A 306 -43.11 58.56 -18.44
C THR A 306 -43.92 57.83 -19.52
N PRO A 307 -44.88 58.48 -20.19
CA PRO A 307 -45.66 57.87 -21.27
C PRO A 307 -44.83 57.46 -22.50
N ALA A 308 -43.66 58.08 -22.68
CA ALA A 308 -42.70 57.79 -23.74
C ALA A 308 -41.65 56.74 -23.35
N ALA A 309 -41.78 56.13 -22.16
CA ALA A 309 -40.82 55.16 -21.67
C ALA A 309 -40.76 53.92 -22.57
N ARG A 310 -39.54 53.46 -22.87
CA ARG A 310 -39.30 52.26 -23.70
C ARG A 310 -39.60 50.98 -22.95
N VAL A 311 -39.99 49.96 -23.70
CA VAL A 311 -40.31 48.62 -23.20
C VAL A 311 -39.06 47.75 -23.26
N LEU A 312 -38.59 47.27 -22.11
CA LEU A 312 -37.38 46.45 -21.97
C LEU A 312 -37.75 45.04 -21.53
N ILE A 313 -37.08 44.04 -22.12
CA ILE A 313 -37.19 42.64 -21.68
C ILE A 313 -36.01 42.32 -20.78
N TYR A 314 -36.33 42.03 -19.53
CA TYR A 314 -35.37 41.67 -18.50
C TYR A 314 -35.30 40.15 -18.34
N GLN A 315 -34.08 39.62 -18.22
CA GLN A 315 -33.78 38.23 -17.89
C GLN A 315 -33.36 38.12 -16.43
N GLY A 316 -33.94 37.14 -15.75
CA GLY A 316 -33.82 36.92 -14.31
C GLY A 316 -34.84 37.71 -13.49
N LYS A 317 -34.90 37.45 -12.19
CA LYS A 317 -35.72 38.20 -11.21
C LYS A 317 -34.80 38.91 -10.23
N GLU A 318 -35.24 40.07 -9.74
CA GLU A 318 -34.56 40.76 -8.64
C GLU A 318 -34.66 39.94 -7.36
N PHE A 319 -33.52 39.46 -6.87
CA PHE A 319 -33.47 38.63 -5.67
C PHE A 319 -32.11 38.74 -4.97
N LEU A 320 -32.13 39.22 -3.71
CA LEU A 320 -30.94 39.47 -2.89
C LEU A 320 -29.92 40.39 -3.57
N TRP A 321 -28.81 39.83 -4.10
CA TRP A 321 -27.71 40.53 -4.75
C TRP A 321 -27.68 40.31 -6.28
N PHE A 322 -28.74 39.70 -6.84
CA PHE A 322 -28.89 39.53 -8.28
C PHE A 322 -29.83 40.60 -8.84
N ASN A 323 -29.30 41.42 -9.73
CA ASN A 323 -30.09 42.33 -10.54
C ASN A 323 -30.41 41.66 -11.89
N PRO A 324 -31.64 41.82 -12.40
CA PRO A 324 -31.99 41.33 -13.72
C PRO A 324 -31.16 42.06 -14.79
N THR A 325 -30.84 41.35 -15.87
CA THR A 325 -30.04 41.88 -16.98
C THR A 325 -30.95 42.20 -18.16
N ILE A 326 -30.70 43.31 -18.87
CA ILE A 326 -31.46 43.65 -20.08
C ILE A 326 -31.00 42.73 -21.22
N GLU A 327 -31.90 41.93 -21.76
CA GLU A 327 -31.58 40.96 -22.83
C GLU A 327 -32.00 41.45 -24.22
N ALA A 328 -33.07 42.24 -24.31
CA ALA A 328 -33.53 42.81 -25.58
C ALA A 328 -34.10 44.22 -25.40
N ASP A 329 -33.71 45.10 -26.34
CA ASP A 329 -34.23 46.46 -26.50
C ASP A 329 -35.32 46.42 -27.57
N SER A 330 -36.55 46.80 -27.20
CA SER A 330 -37.67 46.82 -28.13
C SER A 330 -37.94 48.26 -28.59
N THR A 331 -38.34 48.44 -29.84
CA THR A 331 -38.71 49.76 -30.39
C THR A 331 -40.10 50.24 -29.93
N LEU A 332 -40.74 49.52 -29.01
CA LEU A 332 -42.09 49.81 -28.52
C LEU A 332 -42.00 50.76 -27.32
N ILE A 333 -42.90 51.74 -27.27
CA ILE A 333 -43.03 52.67 -26.14
C ILE A 333 -44.31 52.39 -25.34
N ARG A 334 -44.33 52.79 -24.07
CA ARG A 334 -45.41 52.52 -23.12
C ARG A 334 -46.81 52.93 -23.63
N SER A 335 -46.89 53.98 -24.44
CA SER A 335 -48.14 54.40 -25.09
C SER A 335 -48.70 53.40 -26.10
N ASP A 336 -47.84 52.58 -26.73
CA ASP A 336 -48.25 51.60 -27.75
C ASP A 336 -48.96 50.39 -27.12
N LEU A 337 -48.63 50.05 -25.88
CA LEU A 337 -49.22 48.93 -25.12
C LEU A 337 -50.52 49.29 -24.40
N ASN A 338 -50.78 50.59 -24.14
CA ASN A 338 -52.00 51.05 -23.49
C ASN A 338 -53.23 51.13 -24.43
N LEU A 339 -53.07 50.81 -25.72
CA LEU A 339 -54.14 50.86 -26.72
C LEU A 339 -54.90 49.53 -26.89
N VAL A 340 -54.58 48.49 -26.11
CA VAL A 340 -55.16 47.14 -26.27
C VAL A 340 -55.71 46.54 -24.96
N LEU A 341 -56.25 47.37 -24.06
CA LEU A 341 -57.06 46.90 -22.92
C LEU A 341 -58.47 47.50 -22.96
#